data_AF-A0A4Q6BV05-F1
#
_entry.id   AF-A0A4Q6BV05-F1
#
_cell.length_a   1.000
_cell.length_b   1.000
_cell.length_c   1.000
_cell.angle_alpha   90.00
_cell.angle_beta   90.00
_cell.angle_gamma   90.00
#
_symmetry.space_group_name_H-M   'P 1'
#
loop_
_entity.id
_entity.type
_entity.pdbx_description
1 polymer ?
#
loop_
_entity_poly.entity_id
_entity_poly.type
_entity_poly.pdbx_seq_one_letter_code
_entity_poly.pdbx_strand_id
1 'polypeptide(L)'
;MRIVFVHGWSVTSTDTYGGLPEALANHAPPGLELAIGHLHLARYVSFADEVTMDDLARGMEAAVCAEVLPLLARGERFAAVTHSTGGPLVRSWIELFHGEALAKCPLSHLVMLAPANHGSALAQLGKSRLARMKFFAGGFEPGVRILDWLELGSDEGWRLNGAWFERSFVEAGLYTFVLTGQSIDRTFYDALNSYTGEAGSDGVVRAAAANLNYGVIRLEQGVDGIQLRREGQSPASAFAILPGLSHSGELMGILRSVEADSSAGHPTVAGVLACLGVTSAQKYRACIKAFAAITAETQDAERKTNEKSLFLFRRQFVVSRYC
;
A
#
# COMPACT_ATOMS: atom_id res chain seq x y z
N MET A 1 -2.76 19.42 -10.67
CA MET A 1 -2.42 17.98 -10.65
C MET A 1 -3.69 17.19 -10.46
N ARG A 2 -3.99 16.24 -11.35
CA ARG A 2 -5.09 15.29 -11.12
C ARG A 2 -4.65 14.14 -10.22
N ILE A 3 -5.40 13.91 -9.15
CA ILE A 3 -5.22 12.82 -8.20
C ILE A 3 -6.41 11.87 -8.31
N VAL A 4 -6.12 10.57 -8.40
CA VAL A 4 -7.11 9.50 -8.51
C VAL A 4 -6.97 8.57 -7.33
N PHE A 5 -8.01 8.47 -6.51
CA PHE A 5 -8.12 7.47 -5.46
C PHE A 5 -8.61 6.14 -6.07
N VAL A 6 -7.76 5.12 -6.03
CA VAL A 6 -8.04 3.82 -6.64
C VAL A 6 -8.69 2.91 -5.60
N HIS A 7 -10.01 2.81 -5.68
CA HIS A 7 -10.77 1.95 -4.79
C HIS A 7 -10.59 0.50 -5.20
N GLY A 8 -10.20 -0.32 -4.23
CA GLY A 8 -9.89 -1.73 -4.43
C GLY A 8 -11.09 -2.56 -4.88
N TRP A 9 -10.77 -3.82 -5.20
CA TRP A 9 -11.75 -4.88 -5.38
C TRP A 9 -12.64 -5.00 -4.13
N SER A 10 -13.94 -5.20 -4.31
CA SER A 10 -14.99 -5.19 -3.27
C SER A 10 -15.53 -3.84 -2.77
N VAL A 11 -15.00 -2.70 -3.20
CA VAL A 11 -15.45 -1.40 -2.68
C VAL A 11 -16.60 -0.82 -3.51
N THR A 12 -17.77 -0.68 -2.89
CA THR A 12 -18.97 -0.07 -3.49
C THR A 12 -19.17 1.39 -3.07
N SER A 13 -18.39 1.91 -2.12
CA SER A 13 -18.54 3.25 -1.54
C SER A 13 -17.28 4.09 -1.68
N THR A 14 -17.44 5.39 -1.99
CA THR A 14 -16.34 6.36 -1.96
C THR A 14 -15.80 6.62 -0.55
N ASP A 15 -16.58 6.26 0.47
CA ASP A 15 -16.29 6.46 1.89
C ASP A 15 -15.07 5.65 2.38
N THR A 16 -14.54 4.70 1.60
CA THR A 16 -13.37 3.89 2.00
C THR A 16 -12.13 4.73 2.33
N TYR A 17 -11.97 5.90 1.73
CA TYR A 17 -10.85 6.82 2.03
C TYR A 17 -11.14 7.81 3.17
N GLY A 18 -12.29 7.69 3.86
CA GLY A 18 -12.69 8.64 4.90
C GLY A 18 -12.72 10.08 4.37
N GLY A 19 -12.34 11.04 5.21
CA GLY A 19 -12.20 12.44 4.84
C GLY A 19 -10.85 12.82 4.22
N LEU A 20 -10.01 11.84 3.86
CA LEU A 20 -8.70 12.10 3.26
C LEU A 20 -8.77 12.93 1.98
N PRO A 21 -9.66 12.66 1.00
CA PRO A 21 -9.76 13.49 -0.20
C PRO A 21 -10.03 14.97 0.14
N GLU A 22 -11.01 15.23 1.01
CA GLU A 22 -11.39 16.57 1.44
C GLU A 22 -10.26 17.26 2.21
N ALA A 23 -9.62 16.55 3.15
CA ALA A 23 -8.50 17.08 3.92
C ALA A 23 -7.31 17.46 3.02
N LEU A 24 -7.03 16.67 1.96
CA LEU A 24 -6.00 17.03 0.98
C LEU A 24 -6.38 18.28 0.18
N ALA A 25 -7.64 18.41 -0.26
CA ALA A 25 -8.09 19.60 -0.97
C ALA A 25 -7.99 20.86 -0.10
N ASN A 26 -8.34 20.74 1.19
CA ASN A 26 -8.31 21.84 2.16
C ASN A 26 -6.89 22.30 2.52
N HIS A 27 -5.91 21.40 2.42
CA HIS A 27 -4.54 21.64 2.89
C HIS A 27 -3.48 21.61 1.80
N ALA A 28 -3.87 21.51 0.53
CA ALA A 28 -2.94 21.60 -0.58
C ALA A 28 -2.17 22.94 -0.54
N PRO A 29 -0.82 22.92 -0.55
CA PRO A 29 -0.04 24.14 -0.45
C PRO A 29 -0.22 25.01 -1.71
N PRO A 30 0.02 26.33 -1.62
CA PRO A 30 0.04 27.21 -2.77
C PRO A 30 0.93 26.65 -3.89
N GLY A 31 0.40 26.56 -5.11
CA GLY A 31 1.08 25.98 -6.27
C GLY A 31 0.88 24.48 -6.48
N LEU A 32 0.14 23.78 -5.59
CA LEU A 32 -0.33 22.42 -5.79
C LEU A 32 -1.87 22.41 -5.89
N GLU A 33 -2.40 22.74 -7.06
CA GLU A 33 -3.85 22.60 -7.29
C GLU A 33 -4.22 21.13 -7.49
N LEU A 34 -5.14 20.62 -6.68
CA LEU A 34 -5.59 19.22 -6.73
C LEU A 34 -6.95 19.11 -7.41
N ALA A 35 -7.02 18.31 -8.47
CA ALA A 35 -8.28 17.86 -9.06
C ALA A 35 -8.51 16.41 -8.62
N ILE A 36 -9.43 16.21 -7.68
CA ILE A 36 -9.73 14.91 -7.08
C ILE A 36 -10.69 14.12 -7.97
N GLY A 37 -10.31 12.88 -8.25
CA GLY A 37 -11.15 11.87 -8.87
C GLY A 37 -11.04 10.52 -8.15
N HIS A 38 -11.96 9.63 -8.47
CA HIS A 38 -12.03 8.28 -7.90
C HIS A 38 -12.15 7.27 -9.03
N LEU A 39 -11.46 6.14 -8.89
CA LEU A 39 -11.56 5.01 -9.81
C LEU A 39 -12.16 3.82 -9.07
N HIS A 40 -13.32 3.34 -9.52
CA HIS A 40 -14.07 2.28 -8.85
C HIS A 40 -13.97 0.96 -9.61
N LEU A 41 -13.02 0.11 -9.20
CA LEU A 41 -12.73 -1.12 -9.93
C LEU A 41 -13.80 -2.20 -9.77
N ALA A 42 -14.60 -2.17 -8.68
CA ALA A 42 -15.73 -3.06 -8.48
C ALA A 42 -16.84 -2.89 -9.55
N ARG A 43 -16.83 -1.79 -10.33
CA ARG A 43 -17.73 -1.62 -11.49
C ARG A 43 -17.32 -2.46 -12.69
N TYR A 44 -16.07 -2.89 -12.73
CA TYR A 44 -15.44 -3.54 -13.88
C TYR A 44 -15.20 -5.04 -13.66
N VAL A 45 -15.26 -5.51 -12.41
CA VAL A 45 -14.90 -6.89 -12.06
C VAL A 45 -15.88 -7.47 -11.03
N SER A 46 -16.42 -8.66 -11.31
CA SER A 46 -17.32 -9.39 -10.41
C SER A 46 -16.56 -10.09 -9.28
N PHE A 47 -17.27 -10.41 -8.20
CA PHE A 47 -16.79 -11.24 -7.09
C PHE A 47 -16.72 -12.71 -7.50
N ALA A 48 -15.78 -13.04 -8.37
CA ALA A 48 -15.55 -14.42 -8.80
C ALA A 48 -14.19 -14.88 -8.25
N ASP A 49 -14.16 -16.05 -7.64
CA ASP A 49 -12.97 -16.64 -7.03
C ASP A 49 -11.82 -16.83 -8.03
N GLU A 50 -12.14 -16.93 -9.33
CA GLU A 50 -11.19 -17.07 -10.42
C GLU A 50 -10.46 -15.78 -10.81
N VAL A 51 -10.97 -14.60 -10.38
CA VAL A 51 -10.39 -13.30 -10.74
C VAL A 51 -8.97 -13.19 -10.22
N THR A 52 -8.03 -12.95 -11.14
CA THR A 52 -6.62 -12.79 -10.83
C THR A 52 -6.22 -11.32 -10.71
N MET A 53 -5.03 -11.06 -10.16
CA MET A 53 -4.44 -9.71 -10.14
C MET A 53 -4.26 -9.14 -11.56
N ASP A 54 -3.98 -9.99 -12.55
CA ASP A 54 -3.84 -9.58 -13.95
C ASP A 54 -5.20 -9.18 -14.54
N ASP A 55 -6.29 -9.85 -14.16
CA ASP A 55 -7.66 -9.47 -14.56
C ASP A 55 -8.06 -8.12 -13.95
N LEU A 56 -7.76 -7.91 -12.67
CA LEU A 56 -7.96 -6.61 -12.01
C LEU A 56 -7.16 -5.51 -12.72
N ALA A 57 -5.90 -5.78 -13.11
CA ALA A 57 -5.07 -4.82 -13.83
C ALA A 57 -5.66 -4.48 -15.21
N ARG A 58 -6.26 -5.44 -15.91
CA ARG A 58 -6.98 -5.20 -17.17
C ARG A 58 -8.26 -4.39 -16.95
N GLY A 59 -9.01 -4.67 -15.90
CA GLY A 59 -10.16 -3.87 -15.49
C GLY A 59 -9.76 -2.43 -15.15
N MET A 60 -8.62 -2.25 -14.47
CA MET A 60 -8.04 -0.94 -14.20
C MET A 60 -7.68 -0.20 -15.50
N GLU A 61 -7.06 -0.86 -16.48
CA GLU A 61 -6.74 -0.22 -17.77
C GLU A 61 -8.01 0.28 -18.47
N ALA A 62 -9.06 -0.53 -18.53
CA ALA A 62 -10.33 -0.12 -19.10
C ALA A 62 -10.91 1.11 -18.37
N ALA A 63 -10.87 1.12 -17.04
CA ALA A 63 -11.34 2.22 -16.22
C ALA A 63 -10.49 3.49 -16.41
N VAL A 64 -9.16 3.38 -16.44
CA VAL A 64 -8.24 4.51 -16.68
C VAL A 64 -8.50 5.10 -18.06
N CYS A 65 -8.64 4.27 -19.10
CA CYS A 65 -8.96 4.71 -20.45
C CYS A 65 -10.30 5.42 -20.55
N ALA A 66 -11.32 4.94 -19.85
CA ALA A 66 -12.67 5.49 -19.92
C ALA A 66 -12.87 6.74 -19.06
N GLU A 67 -12.29 6.77 -17.85
CA GLU A 67 -12.64 7.77 -16.83
C GLU A 67 -11.51 8.77 -16.54
N VAL A 68 -10.24 8.40 -16.73
CA VAL A 68 -9.10 9.23 -16.33
C VAL A 68 -8.45 9.92 -17.53
N LEU A 69 -8.06 9.15 -18.55
CA LEU A 69 -7.35 9.69 -19.71
C LEU A 69 -8.11 10.81 -20.44
N PRO A 70 -9.46 10.75 -20.63
CA PRO A 70 -10.20 11.81 -21.30
C PRO A 70 -10.19 13.15 -20.55
N LEU A 71 -9.88 13.12 -19.25
CA LEU A 71 -9.84 14.32 -18.41
C LEU A 71 -8.46 15.01 -18.44
N LEU A 72 -7.41 14.32 -18.89
CA LEU A 72 -6.04 14.82 -18.89
C LEU A 72 -5.80 15.75 -20.08
N ALA A 73 -5.16 16.89 -19.83
CA ALA A 73 -4.63 17.71 -20.91
C ALA A 73 -3.48 16.99 -21.63
N ARG A 74 -3.15 17.44 -22.85
CA ARG A 74 -2.06 16.85 -23.64
C ARG A 74 -0.74 16.92 -22.86
N GLY A 75 -0.15 15.76 -22.59
CA GLY A 75 1.11 15.64 -21.84
C GLY A 75 0.95 15.70 -20.31
N GLU A 76 -0.28 15.88 -19.81
CA GLU A 76 -0.57 15.77 -18.39
C GLU A 76 -0.55 14.30 -17.95
N ARG A 77 -0.07 14.05 -16.73
CA ARG A 77 -0.09 12.75 -16.06
C ARG A 77 -0.86 12.89 -14.75
N PHE A 78 -1.47 11.80 -14.29
CA PHE A 78 -2.19 11.79 -13.02
C PHE A 78 -1.35 11.19 -11.88
N ALA A 79 -1.76 11.41 -10.64
CA ALA A 79 -1.26 10.75 -9.44
C ALA A 79 -2.30 9.73 -8.96
N ALA A 80 -1.87 8.56 -8.49
CA ALA A 80 -2.75 7.57 -7.88
C ALA A 80 -2.47 7.47 -6.38
N VAL A 81 -3.53 7.47 -5.58
CA VAL A 81 -3.48 7.10 -4.16
C VAL A 81 -4.19 5.76 -4.01
N THR A 82 -3.48 4.79 -3.44
CA THR A 82 -3.95 3.41 -3.27
C THR A 82 -3.88 3.03 -1.79
N HIS A 83 -4.67 2.04 -1.39
CA HIS A 83 -4.55 1.42 -0.07
C HIS A 83 -4.45 -0.10 -0.19
N SER A 84 -3.69 -0.73 0.70
CA SER A 84 -3.63 -2.18 0.83
C SER A 84 -3.36 -2.88 -0.52
N THR A 85 -4.29 -3.71 -0.99
CA THR A 85 -4.18 -4.45 -2.27
C THR A 85 -4.11 -3.53 -3.50
N GLY A 86 -4.57 -2.28 -3.39
CA GLY A 86 -4.48 -1.30 -4.47
C GLY A 86 -3.05 -0.99 -4.90
N GLY A 87 -2.07 -1.04 -3.98
CA GLY A 87 -0.67 -0.83 -4.31
C GLY A 87 -0.14 -1.87 -5.32
N PRO A 88 -0.14 -3.16 -4.96
CA PRO A 88 0.13 -4.24 -5.90
C PRO A 88 -0.65 -4.18 -7.21
N LEU A 89 -1.92 -3.81 -7.17
CA LEU A 89 -2.75 -3.72 -8.36
C LEU A 89 -2.25 -2.67 -9.35
N VAL A 90 -2.00 -1.45 -8.90
CA VAL A 90 -1.44 -0.40 -9.78
C VAL A 90 -0.05 -0.80 -10.27
N ARG A 91 0.74 -1.50 -9.46
CA ARG A 91 2.05 -2.02 -9.87
C ARG A 91 1.93 -3.07 -10.99
N SER A 92 0.99 -4.00 -10.86
CA SER A 92 0.68 -5.00 -11.90
C SER A 92 0.16 -4.35 -13.18
N TRP A 93 -0.70 -3.33 -13.07
CA TRP A 93 -1.16 -2.55 -14.23
C TRP A 93 -0.02 -1.84 -14.95
N ILE A 94 0.89 -1.17 -14.21
CA ILE A 94 2.08 -0.56 -14.81
C ILE A 94 2.92 -1.60 -15.53
N GLU A 95 3.20 -2.74 -14.91
CA GLU A 95 4.03 -3.78 -15.53
C GLU A 95 3.36 -4.33 -16.81
N LEU A 96 2.06 -4.62 -16.74
CA LEU A 96 1.30 -5.23 -17.84
C LEU A 96 1.13 -4.31 -19.06
N PHE A 97 0.93 -3.01 -18.86
CA PHE A 97 0.60 -2.07 -19.94
C PHE A 97 1.70 -1.07 -20.27
N HIS A 98 2.65 -0.85 -19.35
CA HIS A 98 3.66 0.19 -19.47
C HIS A 98 5.08 -0.29 -19.15
N GLY A 99 5.30 -1.55 -18.76
CA GLY A 99 6.61 -2.06 -18.35
C GLY A 99 7.68 -1.87 -19.43
N GLU A 100 7.34 -2.09 -20.70
CA GLU A 100 8.26 -1.91 -21.84
C GLU A 100 8.45 -0.43 -22.24
N ALA A 101 7.54 0.46 -21.83
CA ALA A 101 7.52 1.86 -22.26
C ALA A 101 7.12 2.80 -21.11
N LEU A 102 7.83 2.72 -19.98
CA LEU A 102 7.49 3.46 -18.76
C LEU A 102 7.33 4.98 -18.97
N ALA A 103 8.11 5.57 -19.89
CA ALA A 103 8.00 6.98 -20.24
C ALA A 103 6.63 7.39 -20.84
N LYS A 104 5.87 6.42 -21.36
CA LYS A 104 4.50 6.62 -21.87
C LYS A 104 3.43 6.39 -20.80
N CYS A 105 3.80 5.93 -19.60
CA CYS A 105 2.83 5.69 -18.53
C CYS A 105 2.12 7.00 -18.14
N PRO A 106 0.78 7.05 -18.15
CA PRO A 106 0.04 8.25 -17.79
C PRO A 106 0.10 8.56 -16.28
N LEU A 107 0.67 7.66 -15.47
CA LEU A 107 0.85 7.84 -14.03
C LEU A 107 2.18 8.53 -13.72
N SER A 108 2.15 9.63 -12.98
CA SER A 108 3.34 10.36 -12.49
C SER A 108 3.71 10.01 -11.05
N HIS A 109 2.72 9.72 -10.20
CA HIS A 109 2.91 9.43 -8.78
C HIS A 109 2.10 8.20 -8.40
N LEU A 110 2.72 7.24 -7.73
CA LEU A 110 2.04 6.14 -7.07
C LEU A 110 2.25 6.28 -5.56
N VAL A 111 1.25 6.79 -4.86
CA VAL A 111 1.24 6.88 -3.40
C VAL A 111 0.48 5.68 -2.85
N MET A 112 1.18 4.83 -2.11
CA MET A 112 0.65 3.61 -1.55
C MET A 112 0.53 3.74 -0.03
N LEU A 113 -0.70 3.61 0.47
CA LEU A 113 -1.03 3.64 1.89
C LEU A 113 -1.16 2.19 2.38
N ALA A 114 -0.25 1.76 3.24
CA ALA A 114 -0.16 0.41 3.78
C ALA A 114 -0.26 -0.72 2.72
N PRO A 115 0.52 -0.69 1.62
CA PRO A 115 0.40 -1.67 0.54
C PRO A 115 0.88 -3.06 0.92
N ALA A 116 0.23 -4.12 0.44
CA ALA A 116 0.68 -5.50 0.61
C ALA A 116 1.68 -5.93 -0.49
N ASN A 117 2.77 -5.17 -0.68
CA ASN A 117 3.72 -5.33 -1.81
C ASN A 117 4.43 -6.70 -1.86
N HIS A 118 4.65 -7.32 -0.71
CA HIS A 118 5.21 -8.66 -0.56
C HIS A 118 4.24 -9.61 0.16
N GLY A 119 2.95 -9.32 0.12
CA GLY A 119 1.89 -10.09 0.77
C GLY A 119 1.52 -9.59 2.17
N SER A 120 0.58 -10.29 2.80
CA SER A 120 0.02 -9.99 4.12
C SER A 120 -0.23 -11.27 4.91
N ALA A 121 -0.07 -11.20 6.24
CA ALA A 121 -0.39 -12.31 7.15
C ALA A 121 -1.89 -12.63 7.16
N LEU A 122 -2.76 -11.65 6.86
CA LEU A 122 -4.22 -11.84 6.87
C LEU A 122 -4.70 -12.71 5.70
N ALA A 123 -3.93 -12.81 4.60
CA ALA A 123 -4.25 -13.69 3.47
C ALA A 123 -4.38 -15.16 3.90
N GLN A 124 -3.58 -15.58 4.88
CA GLN A 124 -3.65 -16.93 5.47
C GLN A 124 -4.92 -17.16 6.30
N LEU A 125 -5.50 -16.10 6.87
CA LEU A 125 -6.68 -16.17 7.72
C LEU A 125 -7.97 -16.24 6.89
N GLY A 126 -8.03 -15.57 5.74
CA GLY A 126 -9.10 -15.71 4.75
C GLY A 126 -9.23 -17.14 4.20
N LYS A 127 -8.13 -17.91 4.23
CA LYS A 127 -8.08 -19.33 3.82
C LYS A 127 -8.51 -20.31 4.92
N SER A 128 -8.64 -19.90 6.19
CA SER A 128 -9.11 -20.80 7.25
C SER A 128 -10.55 -21.27 6.98
N ARG A 129 -10.84 -22.56 7.22
CA ARG A 129 -12.17 -23.16 6.92
C ARG A 129 -13.33 -22.40 7.58
N LEU A 130 -13.11 -21.79 8.75
CA LEU A 130 -14.11 -21.04 9.49
C LEU A 130 -14.47 -19.70 8.84
N ALA A 131 -13.46 -18.96 8.33
CA ALA A 131 -13.67 -17.70 7.62
C ALA A 131 -14.42 -17.95 6.30
N ARG A 132 -14.01 -18.98 5.54
CA ARG A 132 -14.71 -19.41 4.31
C ARG A 132 -16.19 -19.72 4.57
N MET A 133 -16.51 -20.45 5.65
CA MET A 133 -17.92 -20.74 5.99
C MET A 133 -18.76 -19.49 6.30
N LYS A 134 -18.18 -18.43 6.90
CA LYS A 134 -18.89 -17.16 7.13
C LYS A 134 -19.18 -16.40 5.83
N PHE A 135 -18.26 -16.41 4.87
CA PHE A 135 -18.46 -15.78 3.56
C PHE A 135 -19.46 -16.57 2.68
N PHE A 136 -19.37 -17.91 2.67
CA PHE A 136 -20.32 -18.79 1.99
C PHE A 136 -21.75 -18.67 2.53
N ALA A 137 -21.93 -18.49 3.85
CA ALA A 137 -23.24 -18.27 4.45
C ALA A 137 -23.86 -16.90 4.10
N GLY A 138 -23.05 -15.94 3.64
CA GLY A 138 -23.48 -14.62 3.19
C GLY A 138 -23.67 -14.48 1.67
N GLY A 139 -23.35 -15.51 0.87
CA GLY A 139 -23.51 -15.50 -0.58
C GLY A 139 -22.43 -14.74 -1.37
N PHE A 140 -21.24 -14.51 -0.78
CA PHE A 140 -20.13 -13.80 -1.43
C PHE A 140 -18.90 -14.71 -1.58
N GLU A 141 -18.30 -14.71 -2.77
CA GLU A 141 -17.02 -15.39 -3.02
C GLU A 141 -15.84 -14.53 -2.51
N PRO A 142 -14.92 -15.10 -1.71
CA PRO A 142 -13.86 -14.34 -1.04
C PRO A 142 -12.71 -13.88 -1.95
N GLY A 143 -12.70 -14.26 -3.23
CA GLY A 143 -11.66 -13.89 -4.18
C GLY A 143 -10.40 -14.70 -3.96
N VAL A 144 -10.52 -16.04 -3.97
CA VAL A 144 -9.45 -16.97 -3.64
C VAL A 144 -8.14 -16.65 -4.37
N ARG A 145 -8.18 -16.39 -5.68
CA ARG A 145 -6.96 -16.08 -6.46
C ARG A 145 -6.27 -14.77 -6.06
N ILE A 146 -7.01 -13.79 -5.54
CA ILE A 146 -6.42 -12.56 -4.97
C ILE A 146 -5.81 -12.83 -3.60
N LEU A 147 -6.45 -13.66 -2.77
CA LEU A 147 -5.88 -14.07 -1.49
C LEU A 147 -4.63 -14.94 -1.67
N ASP A 148 -4.59 -15.79 -2.70
CA ASP A 148 -3.40 -16.53 -3.11
C ASP A 148 -2.28 -15.58 -3.53
N TRP A 149 -2.60 -14.53 -4.29
CA TRP A 149 -1.62 -13.50 -4.64
C TRP A 149 -1.06 -12.80 -3.38
N LEU A 150 -1.92 -12.47 -2.42
CA LEU A 150 -1.56 -11.75 -1.19
C LEU A 150 -0.83 -12.62 -0.16
N GLU A 151 -0.69 -13.93 -0.40
CA GLU A 151 0.10 -14.80 0.44
C GLU A 151 1.57 -14.36 0.47
N LEU A 152 2.17 -14.38 1.66
CA LEU A 152 3.59 -14.09 1.83
C LEU A 152 4.42 -15.09 1.00
N GLY A 153 5.19 -14.58 0.05
CA GLY A 153 6.01 -15.40 -0.83
C GLY A 153 5.27 -16.06 -1.99
N SER A 154 4.08 -15.56 -2.37
CA SER A 154 3.38 -16.03 -3.56
C SER A 154 4.24 -15.91 -4.83
N ASP A 155 4.10 -16.86 -5.76
CA ASP A 155 4.84 -16.86 -7.02
C ASP A 155 4.54 -15.62 -7.86
N GLU A 156 3.26 -15.23 -7.92
CA GLU A 156 2.83 -14.04 -8.64
C GLU A 156 3.39 -12.74 -8.02
N GLY A 157 3.43 -12.66 -6.68
CA GLY A 157 4.05 -11.54 -5.96
C GLY A 157 5.56 -11.49 -6.19
N TRP A 158 6.24 -12.65 -6.17
CA TRP A 158 7.66 -12.77 -6.49
C TRP A 158 7.96 -12.32 -7.93
N ARG A 159 7.14 -12.72 -8.91
CA ARG A 159 7.26 -12.30 -10.30
C ARG A 159 7.15 -10.79 -10.45
N LEU A 160 6.14 -10.16 -9.84
CA LEU A 160 5.95 -8.71 -9.91
C LEU A 160 7.13 -7.95 -9.29
N ASN A 161 7.58 -8.35 -8.10
CA ASN A 161 8.73 -7.75 -7.44
C ASN A 161 10.01 -7.97 -8.25
N GLY A 162 10.21 -9.17 -8.82
CA GLY A 162 11.34 -9.49 -9.68
C GLY A 162 11.41 -8.62 -10.95
N ALA A 163 10.26 -8.30 -11.56
CA ALA A 163 10.15 -7.41 -12.72
C ALA A 163 10.40 -5.94 -12.35
N TRP A 164 9.97 -5.52 -11.16
CA TRP A 164 10.16 -4.15 -10.66
C TRP A 164 11.58 -3.85 -10.20
N PHE A 165 12.34 -4.88 -9.82
CA PHE A 165 13.65 -4.75 -9.17
C PHE A 165 14.68 -3.89 -9.92
N GLU A 166 14.69 -3.92 -11.26
CA GLU A 166 15.69 -3.21 -12.09
C GLU A 166 15.13 -1.97 -12.82
N ARG A 167 13.86 -1.61 -12.57
CA ARG A 167 13.18 -0.54 -13.30
C ARG A 167 13.62 0.84 -12.80
N SER A 168 13.99 1.74 -13.72
CA SER A 168 14.27 3.16 -13.40
C SER A 168 13.01 4.03 -13.55
N PHE A 169 12.12 3.97 -12.57
CA PHE A 169 10.86 4.74 -12.57
C PHE A 169 11.10 6.26 -12.58
N VAL A 170 12.10 6.73 -11.84
CA VAL A 170 12.41 8.16 -11.69
C VAL A 170 12.83 8.80 -13.02
N GLU A 171 13.60 8.08 -13.84
CA GLU A 171 13.99 8.53 -15.19
C GLU A 171 12.79 8.62 -16.13
N ALA A 172 11.80 7.74 -15.95
CA ALA A 172 10.53 7.79 -16.66
C ALA A 172 9.55 8.85 -16.10
N GLY A 173 9.97 9.65 -15.11
CA GLY A 173 9.11 10.64 -14.45
C GLY A 173 7.98 10.04 -13.62
N LEU A 174 8.14 8.79 -13.16
CA LEU A 174 7.22 8.09 -12.26
C LEU A 174 7.86 8.00 -10.86
N TYR A 175 7.18 8.52 -9.86
CA TYR A 175 7.62 8.51 -8.46
C TYR A 175 6.75 7.60 -7.61
N THR A 176 7.36 6.69 -6.85
CA THR A 176 6.65 5.69 -6.03
C THR A 176 6.87 5.98 -4.56
N PHE A 177 5.81 5.96 -3.77
CA PHE A 177 5.84 6.28 -2.35
C PHE A 177 5.10 5.21 -1.57
N VAL A 178 5.70 4.74 -0.48
CA VAL A 178 5.06 3.84 0.48
C VAL A 178 4.95 4.58 1.80
N LEU A 179 3.72 4.75 2.29
CA LEU A 179 3.42 5.26 3.60
C LEU A 179 2.69 4.15 4.36
N THR A 180 3.18 3.75 5.53
CA THR A 180 2.55 2.69 6.33
C THR A 180 2.51 3.09 7.79
N GLY A 181 1.63 2.45 8.56
CA GLY A 181 1.71 2.46 10.01
C GLY A 181 2.58 1.32 10.53
N GLN A 182 2.78 1.29 11.85
CA GLN A 182 3.24 0.11 12.59
C GLN A 182 2.60 0.03 14.00
N SER A 183 1.65 0.92 14.28
CA SER A 183 0.86 0.86 15.50
C SER A 183 -0.29 -0.11 15.31
N ILE A 184 -0.72 -0.73 16.40
CA ILE A 184 -1.71 -1.80 16.39
C ILE A 184 -2.89 -1.36 17.26
N ASP A 185 -4.07 -1.26 16.67
CA ASP A 185 -5.32 -1.07 17.42
C ASP A 185 -5.73 -2.41 18.07
N ARG A 186 -5.16 -2.68 19.25
CA ARG A 186 -5.40 -3.94 19.97
C ARG A 186 -6.86 -4.09 20.42
N THR A 187 -7.60 -3.01 20.62
CA THR A 187 -9.03 -3.05 20.96
C THR A 187 -9.88 -3.69 19.86
N PHE A 188 -9.54 -3.44 18.59
CA PHE A 188 -10.20 -4.05 17.44
C PHE A 188 -9.71 -5.49 17.18
N TYR A 189 -8.41 -5.74 17.38
CA TYR A 189 -7.76 -6.98 16.94
C TYR A 189 -7.65 -8.08 18.02
N ASP A 190 -7.65 -7.76 19.32
CA ASP A 190 -7.60 -8.75 20.41
C ASP A 190 -8.86 -9.67 20.42
N ALA A 191 -9.97 -9.22 19.84
CA ALA A 191 -11.19 -10.01 19.70
C ALA A 191 -11.19 -10.97 18.49
N LEU A 192 -10.27 -10.78 17.53
CA LEU A 192 -10.29 -11.48 16.24
C LEU A 192 -9.07 -12.37 15.98
N ASN A 193 -7.86 -12.02 16.43
CA ASN A 193 -6.68 -12.87 16.23
C ASN A 193 -5.42 -12.46 17.02
N SER A 194 -4.62 -13.44 17.47
CA SER A 194 -3.28 -13.19 18.01
C SER A 194 -2.21 -12.87 16.95
N TYR A 195 -2.48 -13.16 15.66
CA TYR A 195 -1.56 -12.90 14.54
C TYR A 195 -1.54 -11.44 14.06
N THR A 196 -2.57 -10.65 14.37
CA THR A 196 -2.70 -9.24 13.98
C THR A 196 -1.99 -8.29 14.97
N GLY A 197 -1.24 -8.84 15.92
CA GLY A 197 -0.47 -8.12 16.94
C GLY A 197 1.05 -8.10 16.75
N GLU A 198 1.53 -8.46 15.54
CA GLU A 198 2.96 -8.61 15.27
C GLU A 198 3.70 -7.26 15.33
N ALA A 199 4.81 -7.21 16.06
CA ALA A 199 5.65 -6.03 16.14
C ALA A 199 6.21 -5.64 14.76
N GLY A 200 6.16 -4.34 14.42
CA GLY A 200 6.57 -3.86 13.10
C GLY A 200 5.53 -4.12 12.00
N SER A 201 4.28 -4.38 12.38
CA SER A 201 3.11 -4.47 11.51
C SER A 201 2.11 -3.38 11.86
N ASP A 202 1.31 -2.96 10.89
CA ASP A 202 0.15 -2.08 11.10
C ASP A 202 -1.12 -2.84 11.55
N GLY A 203 -0.98 -4.13 11.85
CA GLY A 203 -2.05 -5.05 12.19
C GLY A 203 -2.45 -5.99 11.05
N VAL A 204 -2.09 -5.68 9.81
CA VAL A 204 -2.41 -6.51 8.62
C VAL A 204 -1.17 -6.76 7.76
N VAL A 205 -0.36 -5.73 7.52
CA VAL A 205 0.82 -5.77 6.68
C VAL A 205 2.05 -5.39 7.51
N ARG A 206 3.08 -6.23 7.44
CA ARG A 206 4.39 -5.90 8.01
C ARG A 206 4.97 -4.69 7.29
N ALA A 207 5.58 -3.76 8.02
CA ALA A 207 6.28 -2.62 7.41
C ALA A 207 7.31 -3.08 6.37
N ALA A 208 8.00 -4.20 6.63
CA ALA A 208 8.92 -4.83 5.68
C ALA A 208 8.23 -5.39 4.42
N ALA A 209 6.99 -5.88 4.55
CA ALA A 209 6.22 -6.39 3.41
C ALA A 209 5.58 -5.27 2.56
N ALA A 210 5.38 -4.08 3.15
CA ALA A 210 4.95 -2.90 2.42
C ALA A 210 6.10 -2.20 1.67
N ASN A 211 7.32 -2.26 2.21
CA ASN A 211 8.46 -1.49 1.72
C ASN A 211 8.92 -1.93 0.31
N LEU A 212 9.20 -0.97 -0.57
CA LEU A 212 9.81 -1.20 -1.89
C LEU A 212 11.35 -1.04 -1.90
N ASN A 213 11.97 -0.85 -0.74
CA ASN A 213 13.41 -0.99 -0.55
C ASN A 213 13.71 -2.43 -0.12
N TYR A 214 14.02 -3.31 -1.08
CA TYR A 214 14.21 -4.74 -0.83
C TYR A 214 15.41 -5.32 -1.59
N GLY A 215 15.92 -6.44 -1.09
CA GLY A 215 16.92 -7.25 -1.78
C GLY A 215 16.27 -8.42 -2.52
N VAL A 216 16.91 -8.88 -3.58
CA VAL A 216 16.55 -10.14 -4.26
C VAL A 216 17.72 -11.10 -4.13
N ILE A 217 17.42 -12.33 -3.72
CA ILE A 217 18.35 -13.46 -3.76
C ILE A 217 17.63 -14.60 -4.46
N ARG A 218 18.22 -15.14 -5.53
CA ARG A 218 17.74 -16.36 -6.22
C ARG A 218 18.80 -17.42 -6.12
N LEU A 219 18.44 -18.53 -5.49
CA LEU A 219 19.26 -19.73 -5.39
C LEU A 219 18.65 -20.82 -6.26
N GLU A 220 19.46 -21.53 -7.04
CA GLU A 220 19.01 -22.68 -7.82
C GLU A 220 19.77 -23.92 -7.41
N GLN A 221 19.04 -24.99 -7.10
CA GLN A 221 19.62 -26.28 -6.80
C GLN A 221 19.94 -27.00 -8.12
N GLY A 222 21.24 -27.18 -8.38
CA GLY A 222 21.75 -28.03 -9.44
C GLY A 222 22.26 -29.38 -8.90
N VAL A 223 22.81 -30.19 -9.81
CA VAL A 223 23.38 -31.51 -9.48
C VAL A 223 24.55 -31.39 -8.49
N ASP A 224 25.32 -30.31 -8.60
CA ASP A 224 26.53 -30.04 -7.80
C ASP A 224 26.25 -29.15 -6.56
N GLY A 225 24.98 -28.92 -6.22
CA GLY A 225 24.58 -28.12 -5.06
C GLY A 225 23.83 -26.83 -5.40
N ILE A 226 23.72 -25.94 -4.41
CA ILE A 226 22.97 -24.68 -4.53
C ILE A 226 23.86 -23.60 -5.14
N GLN A 227 23.39 -23.00 -6.23
CA GLN A 227 24.09 -21.93 -6.95
C GLN A 227 23.35 -20.61 -6.80
N LEU A 228 24.09 -19.54 -6.49
CA LEU A 228 23.54 -18.18 -6.52
C LEU A 228 23.34 -17.74 -7.97
N ARG A 229 22.10 -17.38 -8.32
CA ARG A 229 21.70 -16.95 -9.67
C ARG A 229 21.44 -15.47 -9.78
N ARG A 230 20.99 -14.85 -8.69
CA ARG A 230 20.71 -13.43 -8.64
C ARG A 230 20.92 -12.95 -7.22
N GLU A 231 21.61 -11.83 -7.08
CA GLU A 231 21.71 -11.08 -5.84
C GLU A 231 21.68 -9.60 -6.17
N GLY A 232 21.01 -8.81 -5.35
CA GLY A 232 21.15 -7.36 -5.40
C GLY A 232 20.18 -6.64 -4.47
N GLN A 233 20.23 -5.31 -4.52
CA GLN A 233 19.34 -4.39 -3.82
C GLN A 233 18.59 -3.51 -4.81
N SER A 234 17.31 -3.26 -4.54
CA SER A 234 16.51 -2.35 -5.35
C SER A 234 17.05 -0.91 -5.24
N PRO A 235 16.81 -0.05 -6.24
CA PRO A 235 16.99 1.38 -6.08
C PRO A 235 16.21 1.91 -4.88
N ALA A 236 16.74 2.93 -4.22
CA ALA A 236 16.08 3.55 -3.08
C ALA A 236 14.73 4.18 -3.51
N SER A 237 13.69 3.92 -2.72
CA SER A 237 12.34 4.44 -2.89
C SER A 237 11.86 5.13 -1.62
N ALA A 238 10.93 6.08 -1.76
CA ALA A 238 10.41 6.83 -0.62
C ALA A 238 9.52 5.93 0.23
N PHE A 239 9.95 5.66 1.47
CA PHE A 239 9.26 4.80 2.44
C PHE A 239 9.19 5.49 3.80
N ALA A 240 7.99 5.70 4.32
CA ALA A 240 7.75 6.25 5.66
C ALA A 240 6.88 5.31 6.49
N ILE A 241 7.33 5.04 7.72
CA ILE A 241 6.43 4.60 8.79
C ILE A 241 5.89 5.85 9.48
N LEU A 242 4.61 6.11 9.31
CA LEU A 242 3.90 7.26 9.86
C LEU A 242 3.51 6.99 11.32
N PRO A 243 3.68 7.98 12.23
CA PRO A 243 3.44 7.79 13.66
C PRO A 243 1.96 7.61 13.99
N GLY A 244 1.69 6.70 14.92
CA GLY A 244 0.38 6.44 15.50
C GLY A 244 -0.62 5.74 14.57
N LEU A 245 -0.19 5.30 13.39
CA LEU A 245 -1.09 4.72 12.39
C LEU A 245 -1.07 3.20 12.39
N SER A 246 -2.24 2.62 12.09
CA SER A 246 -2.53 1.21 11.87
C SER A 246 -3.16 1.01 10.48
N HIS A 247 -3.40 -0.23 10.07
CA HIS A 247 -3.94 -0.52 8.74
C HIS A 247 -5.34 0.06 8.51
N SER A 248 -6.17 0.00 9.55
CA SER A 248 -7.61 0.25 9.51
C SER A 248 -8.14 0.64 10.88
N GLY A 249 -9.33 1.24 10.93
CA GLY A 249 -9.99 1.68 12.17
C GLY A 249 -10.17 3.20 12.20
N GLU A 250 -11.20 3.66 12.91
CA GLU A 250 -11.57 5.09 12.96
C GLU A 250 -10.60 5.92 13.81
N LEU A 251 -9.93 5.31 14.79
CA LEU A 251 -9.03 6.05 15.69
C LEU A 251 -7.61 6.16 15.16
N MET A 252 -7.10 5.06 14.57
CA MET A 252 -5.69 4.93 14.20
C MET A 252 -5.51 4.47 12.75
N GLY A 253 -6.57 4.17 12.00
CA GLY A 253 -6.43 3.63 10.65
C GLY A 253 -5.88 4.67 9.69
N ILE A 254 -4.87 4.29 8.89
CA ILE A 254 -4.18 5.20 7.96
C ILE A 254 -5.10 5.99 7.03
N LEU A 255 -6.29 5.46 6.73
CA LEU A 255 -7.36 6.15 6.01
C LEU A 255 -8.42 6.74 6.96
N ARG A 256 -9.05 5.86 7.74
CA ARG A 256 -10.30 6.15 8.47
C ARG A 256 -10.11 7.03 9.70
N SER A 257 -8.87 7.27 10.15
CA SER A 257 -8.60 8.29 11.17
C SER A 257 -8.55 9.72 10.61
N VAL A 258 -8.61 9.87 9.29
CA VAL A 258 -8.64 11.17 8.63
C VAL A 258 -10.08 11.62 8.44
N GLU A 259 -10.48 12.61 9.23
CA GLU A 259 -11.72 13.38 9.04
C GLU A 259 -11.52 14.53 8.03
N ALA A 260 -12.60 15.04 7.44
CA ALA A 260 -12.53 16.07 6.40
C ALA A 260 -11.91 17.41 6.86
N ASP A 261 -12.02 17.70 8.16
CA ASP A 261 -11.42 18.86 8.84
C ASP A 261 -10.08 18.53 9.52
N SER A 262 -9.54 17.33 9.30
CA SER A 262 -8.23 16.94 9.79
C SER A 262 -7.17 17.92 9.31
N SER A 263 -6.41 18.45 10.27
CA SER A 263 -5.34 19.41 9.97
C SER A 263 -4.30 18.83 9.00
N ALA A 264 -3.58 19.73 8.32
CA ALA A 264 -2.38 19.41 7.56
C ALA A 264 -1.30 18.66 8.37
N GLY A 265 -1.38 18.68 9.71
CA GLY A 265 -0.49 17.95 10.62
C GLY A 265 -0.86 16.50 10.84
N HIS A 266 -2.03 16.02 10.39
CA HIS A 266 -2.36 14.60 10.46
C HIS A 266 -1.32 13.79 9.65
N PRO A 267 -0.70 12.72 10.21
CA PRO A 267 0.43 12.05 9.55
C PRO A 267 0.15 11.57 8.12
N THR A 268 -1.02 10.99 7.85
CA THR A 268 -1.43 10.61 6.48
C THR A 268 -1.53 11.82 5.54
N VAL A 269 -2.19 12.90 5.96
CA VAL A 269 -2.39 14.11 5.13
C VAL A 269 -1.04 14.73 4.80
N ALA A 270 -0.20 14.94 5.82
CA ALA A 270 1.16 15.47 5.65
C ALA A 270 2.00 14.60 4.71
N GLY A 271 1.97 13.27 4.91
CA GLY A 271 2.72 12.31 4.11
C GLY A 271 2.29 12.32 2.65
N VAL A 272 0.99 12.30 2.36
CA VAL A 272 0.47 12.33 0.99
C VAL A 272 0.79 13.66 0.31
N LEU A 273 0.58 14.80 0.98
CA LEU A 273 0.95 16.12 0.41
C LEU A 273 2.44 16.22 0.12
N ALA A 274 3.30 15.68 0.99
CA ALA A 274 4.74 15.62 0.75
C ALA A 274 5.09 14.79 -0.49
N CYS A 275 4.38 13.67 -0.73
CA CYS A 275 4.54 12.86 -1.95
C CYS A 275 4.12 13.65 -3.20
N LEU A 276 2.94 14.29 -3.18
CA LEU A 276 2.40 15.03 -4.33
C LEU A 276 3.21 16.29 -4.67
N GLY A 277 3.97 16.84 -3.70
CA GLY A 277 4.88 17.97 -3.92
C GLY A 277 6.18 17.62 -4.67
N VAL A 278 6.44 16.34 -4.95
CA VAL A 278 7.65 15.87 -5.63
C VAL A 278 7.52 16.05 -7.14
N THR A 279 8.16 17.09 -7.67
CA THR A 279 8.11 17.41 -9.10
C THR A 279 9.41 17.14 -9.86
N SER A 280 10.41 16.55 -9.20
CA SER A 280 11.71 16.27 -9.81
C SER A 280 12.47 15.14 -9.09
N ALA A 281 13.44 14.55 -9.78
CA ALA A 281 14.33 13.54 -9.20
C ALA A 281 15.11 14.07 -7.97
N GLN A 282 15.46 15.36 -7.95
CA GLN A 282 16.12 15.98 -6.78
C GLN A 282 15.18 16.04 -5.58
N LYS A 283 13.93 16.48 -5.78
CA LYS A 283 12.92 16.49 -4.72
C LYS A 283 12.61 15.08 -4.24
N TYR A 284 12.56 14.09 -5.14
CA TYR A 284 12.34 12.70 -4.77
C TYR A 284 13.47 12.16 -3.88
N ARG A 285 14.74 12.43 -4.22
CA ARG A 285 15.88 12.08 -3.35
C ARG A 285 15.82 12.76 -1.98
N ALA A 286 15.34 13.99 -1.91
CA ALA A 286 15.13 14.68 -0.64
C ALA A 286 13.99 14.02 0.17
N CYS A 287 12.90 13.65 -0.49
CA CYS A 287 11.77 12.93 0.10
C CYS A 287 12.20 11.57 0.68
N ILE A 288 13.02 10.79 -0.04
CA ILE A 288 13.59 9.53 0.47
C ILE A 288 14.32 9.75 1.81
N LYS A 289 15.17 10.77 1.90
CA LYS A 289 15.90 11.08 3.14
C LYS A 289 14.97 11.52 4.27
N ALA A 290 14.01 12.37 3.97
CA ALA A 290 13.03 12.84 4.96
C ALA A 290 12.18 11.68 5.49
N PHE A 291 11.70 10.80 4.62
CA PHE A 291 10.88 9.66 4.99
C PHE A 291 11.67 8.59 5.77
N ALA A 292 12.95 8.41 5.48
CA ALA A 292 13.84 7.58 6.29
C ALA A 292 14.02 8.14 7.72
N ALA A 293 14.11 9.46 7.86
CA ALA A 293 14.17 10.11 9.18
C ALA A 293 12.87 9.93 9.97
N ILE A 294 11.71 10.16 9.33
CA ILE A 294 10.38 9.92 9.93
C ILE A 294 10.25 8.46 10.39
N THR A 295 10.69 7.52 9.56
CA THR A 295 10.68 6.09 9.89
C THR A 295 11.53 5.79 11.12
N ALA A 296 12.75 6.29 11.17
CA ALA A 296 13.66 6.05 12.30
C ALA A 296 13.12 6.64 13.61
N GLU A 297 12.58 7.87 13.56
CA GLU A 297 11.96 8.55 14.69
C GLU A 297 10.74 7.77 15.19
N THR A 298 9.85 7.38 14.28
CA THR A 298 8.63 6.62 14.61
C THR A 298 8.97 5.26 15.20
N GLN A 299 9.95 4.55 14.64
CA GLN A 299 10.43 3.27 15.17
C GLN A 299 11.04 3.37 16.57
N ASP A 300 11.75 4.45 16.86
CA ASP A 300 12.30 4.68 18.20
C ASP A 300 11.19 5.02 19.20
N ALA A 301 10.29 5.93 18.83
CA ALA A 301 9.18 6.37 19.67
C ALA A 301 8.18 5.25 20.00
N GLU A 302 7.86 4.41 19.03
CA GLU A 302 6.86 3.34 19.17
C GLU A 302 7.46 1.99 19.58
N ARG A 303 8.76 1.95 19.89
CA ARG A 303 9.44 0.74 20.36
C ARG A 303 8.82 0.15 21.61
N LYS A 304 8.22 1.00 22.46
CA LYS A 304 7.61 0.61 23.74
C LYS A 304 6.16 1.06 23.79
N THR A 305 5.23 0.11 23.85
CA THR A 305 3.81 0.40 24.03
C THR A 305 3.40 0.01 25.44
N ASN A 306 2.82 0.96 26.19
CA ASN A 306 2.31 0.70 27.54
C ASN A 306 0.78 0.64 27.50
N GLU A 307 0.21 -0.48 27.94
CA GLU A 307 -1.24 -0.63 28.10
C GLU A 307 -1.64 -0.65 29.57
N LYS A 308 -2.73 0.04 29.86
CA LYS A 308 -3.43 -0.05 31.14
C LYS A 308 -4.62 -0.99 30.95
N SER A 309 -4.55 -2.18 31.53
CA SER A 309 -5.72 -3.04 31.69
C SER A 309 -6.67 -2.46 32.75
N LEU A 310 -7.98 -2.67 32.58
CA LEU A 310 -9.04 -2.25 33.52
C LEU A 310 -8.79 -2.68 34.98
N PHE A 311 -7.90 -3.64 35.24
CA PHE A 311 -7.52 -4.06 36.58
C PHE A 311 -5.99 -4.03 36.76
N LEU A 312 -5.46 -2.99 37.42
CA LEU A 312 -4.13 -2.84 38.07
C LEU A 312 -2.82 -3.30 37.38
N PHE A 313 -2.86 -3.98 36.23
CA PHE A 313 -1.68 -4.47 35.53
C PHE A 313 -1.31 -3.52 34.40
N ARG A 314 -0.10 -2.96 34.47
CA ARG A 314 0.54 -2.31 33.31
C ARG A 314 1.25 -3.40 32.51
N ARG A 315 0.83 -3.60 31.27
CA ARG A 315 1.57 -4.43 30.32
C ARG A 315 2.41 -3.50 29.45
N GLN A 316 3.71 -3.76 29.40
CA GLN A 316 4.62 -3.07 28.49
C GLN A 316 5.04 -4.04 27.41
N PHE A 317 4.74 -3.70 26.16
CA PHE A 317 5.23 -4.39 24.99
C PHE A 317 6.49 -3.70 24.51
N VAL A 318 7.55 -4.48 24.27
CA VAL A 318 8.82 -3.95 23.76
C VAL A 318 9.11 -4.66 22.45
N VAL A 319 9.18 -3.88 21.37
CA VAL A 319 9.64 -4.37 20.07
C VAL A 319 11.17 -4.46 20.11
N SER A 320 11.68 -5.68 20.03
CA SER A 320 13.11 -5.94 19.90
C SER A 320 13.46 -6.16 18.43
N ARG A 321 14.60 -5.64 17.99
CA ARG A 321 15.15 -5.93 16.65
C ARG A 321 15.58 -7.39 16.47
N TYR A 322 15.67 -8.17 17.55
CA TYR A 322 16.32 -9.48 17.58
C TYR A 322 15.54 -10.57 18.32
N CYS A 323 14.25 -10.35 18.61
CA CYS A 323 13.43 -11.33 19.33
C CYS A 323 12.25 -11.80 18.48
#